data_AF-A0A940HN04-F1
#
_entry.id   AF-A0A940HN04-F1
#
_cell.length_a   1.000
_cell.length_b   1.000
_cell.length_c   1.000
_cell.angle_alpha   90.00
_cell.angle_beta   90.00
_cell.angle_gamma   90.00
#
_symmetry.space_group_name_H-M   'P 1'
#
loop_
_entity.id
_entity.type
_entity.pdbx_description
1 polymer ?
#
loop_
_entity_poly.entity_id
_entity_poly.type
_entity_poly.pdbx_seq_one_letter_code
_entity_poly.pdbx_strand_id
1 'polypeptide(L)' 'MDVLDELLINFWRTLNKHDVKYIMVGGFATRFHGFDRNTDDLDLWLMDSLENRKNLREKND' A
#
# COMPACT_ATOMS: atom_id res chain seq x y z
N MET A 1 4.10 -11.34 -8.42
CA MET A 1 3.44 -10.03 -8.64
C MET A 1 4.39 -9.10 -9.38
N ASP A 2 3.95 -8.50 -10.49
CA ASP A 2 4.71 -7.45 -11.17
C ASP A 2 4.54 -6.14 -10.37
N VAL A 3 5.65 -5.51 -9.98
CA VAL A 3 5.67 -4.21 -9.28
C VAL A 3 5.09 -3.08 -10.14
N LEU A 4 5.11 -3.23 -11.47
CA LEU A 4 4.58 -2.28 -12.43
C LEU A 4 3.15 -2.61 -12.87
N ASP A 5 2.50 -3.56 -12.20
CA ASP A 5 1.10 -3.88 -12.44
C ASP A 5 0.21 -2.65 -12.23
N GLU A 6 -0.66 -2.35 -13.21
CA GLU A 6 -1.52 -1.17 -13.19
C GLU A 6 -2.47 -1.14 -12.00
N LEU A 7 -2.94 -2.30 -11.53
CA LEU A 7 -3.82 -2.40 -10.36
C LEU A 7 -3.07 -1.97 -9.11
N LEU A 8 -1.81 -2.39 -8.97
CA LEU A 8 -0.99 -2.03 -7.83
C LEU A 8 -0.64 -0.54 -7.84
N ILE A 9 -0.30 0.02 -9.01
CA ILE A 9 -0.06 1.45 -9.16
C ILE A 9 -1.32 2.26 -8.80
N ASN A 10 -2.50 1.83 -9.26
CA ASN A 10 -3.77 2.48 -8.91
C ASN A 10 -4.12 2.35 -7.43
N PHE A 11 -3.77 1.23 -6.79
CA PHE A 11 -3.91 1.07 -5.35
C PHE A 11 -3.10 2.14 -4.59
N TRP A 12 -1.81 2.31 -4.91
CA TRP A 12 -0.97 3.34 -4.28
C TRP A 12 -1.47 4.77 -4.55
N ARG A 13 -1.87 5.06 -5.78
CA ARG A 13 -2.45 6.36 -6.15
C ARG A 13 -3.71 6.66 -5.35
N THR A 14 -4.56 5.67 -5.12
CA THR A 14 -5.80 5.83 -4.36
C THR A 14 -5.51 6.15 -2.90
N LEU A 15 -4.59 5.41 -2.26
CA LEU A 15 -4.20 5.70 -0.88
C LEU A 15 -3.62 7.11 -0.74
N ASN A 16 -2.77 7.54 -1.69
CA ASN A 16 -2.20 8.88 -1.71
C ASN A 16 -3.27 9.97 -1.92
N LYS A 17 -4.25 9.73 -2.81
CA LYS A 17 -5.35 10.67 -3.08
C LYS A 17 -6.18 10.96 -1.82
N HIS A 18 -6.41 9.95 -0.99
CA HIS A 18 -7.17 10.08 0.26
C HIS A 18 -6.30 10.47 1.47
N ASP A 19 -5.04 10.83 1.26
CA ASP A 19 -4.08 11.15 2.33
C ASP A 19 -3.98 10.06 3.42
N VAL A 20 -4.00 8.79 3.00
CA VAL A 20 -3.78 7.67 3.92
C VAL A 20 -2.31 7.66 4.34
N LYS A 21 -2.06 7.63 5.65
CA LYS A 21 -0.73 7.48 6.26
C LYS A 21 -0.42 6.00 6.47
N TYR A 22 0.47 5.47 5.65
CA TYR A 22 0.86 4.06 5.68
C TYR A 22 2.37 3.90 5.45
N ILE A 23 2.89 2.73 5.79
CA ILE A 23 4.23 2.28 5.45
C ILE A 23 4.10 0.91 4.80
N MET A 24 4.73 0.72 3.64
CA MET A 24 4.86 -0.58 3.00
C MET A 24 5.82 -1.44 3.82
N VAL A 25 5.39 -2.65 4.20
CA VAL A 25 6.18 -3.58 5.00
C VAL A 25 6.14 -4.98 4.38
N GLY A 26 6.73 -5.97 5.06
CA GLY A 26 6.63 -7.37 4.65
C GLY A 26 7.48 -7.73 3.42
N GLY A 27 7.09 -8.82 2.77
CA GLY A 27 7.87 -9.42 1.68
C GLY A 27 7.98 -8.53 0.45
N PHE A 28 6.92 -7.76 0.17
CA PHE A 28 6.91 -6.86 -0.98
C PHE A 28 7.92 -5.73 -0.80
N ALA A 29 8.01 -5.14 0.41
CA ALA A 29 9.01 -4.14 0.75
C ALA A 29 10.45 -4.70 0.62
N THR A 30 10.68 -5.92 1.10
CA THR A 30 11.98 -6.61 0.98
C THR A 30 12.39 -6.80 -0.48
N ARG A 31 11.45 -7.24 -1.33
CA ARG A 31 11.66 -7.41 -2.77
C ARG A 31 12.00 -6.10 -3.46
N PHE A 32 11.27 -5.03 -3.14
CA PHE A 32 11.48 -3.71 -3.74
C PHE A 32 12.88 -3.14 -3.42
N HIS A 33 13.41 -3.43 -2.23
CA HIS A 33 14.72 -2.93 -1.78
C HIS A 33 15.90 -3.88 -2.05
N GLY A 34 15.75 -4.83 -2.98
CA GLY A 34 16.88 -5.52 -3.60
C GLY A 34 17.15 -6.94 -3.11
N PHE A 35 16.27 -7.53 -2.30
CA PHE A 35 16.34 -8.96 -1.99
C PHE A 35 15.16 -9.69 -2.61
N ASP A 36 15.42 -10.47 -3.66
CA ASP A 36 14.38 -11.18 -4.40
C ASP A 36 13.73 -12.24 -3.50
N ARG A 37 12.48 -11.98 -3.11
CA ARG A 37 11.67 -12.85 -2.27
C ARG A 37 10.35 -13.09 -2.98
N ASN A 38 10.01 -14.36 -3.16
CA ASN A 38 8.67 -14.76 -3.60
C ASN A 38 7.65 -14.46 -2.48
N THR A 39 6.66 -13.65 -2.83
CA THR A 39 5.57 -13.22 -1.97
C THR A 39 4.42 -12.84 -2.90
N ASP A 40 3.20 -13.18 -2.49
CA ASP A 40 1.98 -12.90 -3.26
C ASP A 40 1.03 -11.96 -2.50
N ASP A 41 1.38 -11.64 -1.26
CA ASP A 41 0.70 -10.70 -0.38
C ASP A 41 1.38 -9.31 -0.39
N LEU A 42 0.60 -8.30 0.00
CA LEU A 42 1.04 -6.95 0.23
C LEU A 42 0.67 -6.56 1.67
N ASP A 43 1.68 -6.23 2.47
CA ASP A 43 1.50 -5.83 3.86
C ASP A 43 1.65 -4.31 4.02
N LEU A 44 0.70 -3.71 4.75
CA LEU A 44 0.71 -2.30 5.11
C LEU A 44 0.65 -2.11 6.62
N TRP A 45 1.58 -1.33 7.15
CA TRP A 45 1.38 -0.71 8.45
C TRP A 45 0.61 0.60 8.26
N LEU A 46 -0.47 0.78 9.02
CA LEU A 46 -1.27 1.99 9.01
C LEU A 46 -0.99 2.79 10.28
N MET A 47 -0.85 4.12 10.15
CA MET A 47 -0.88 4.97 11.33
C MET A 47 -2.25 4.86 11.99
N ASP A 48 -2.29 4.36 13.22
CA ASP A 48 -3.55 4.08 13.89
C ASP A 48 -4.17 5.33 14.52
N SER A 49 -4.79 6.17 13.68
CA SER A 49 -5.58 7.31 14.11
C SER A 49 -6.99 7.23 13.55
N LEU A 50 -7.95 7.84 14.25
CA LEU A 50 -9.33 7.89 13.79
C LEU A 50 -9.43 8.53 12.40
N GLU A 51 -8.65 9.58 12.15
CA GLU A 51 -8.63 10.28 10.88
C GLU A 51 -8.09 9.40 9.75
N ASN A 52 -6.93 8.78 9.95
CA ASN A 52 -6.34 7.92 8.94
C ASN A 52 -7.23 6.70 8.61
N ARG A 53 -7.95 6.17 9.61
CA ARG A 53 -8.95 5.12 9.41
C ARG A 53 -10.13 5.60 8.56
N LYS A 54 -10.54 6.88 8.65
CA LYS A 54 -11.59 7.45 7.79
C LYS A 54 -11.07 7.60 6.37
N ASN A 55 -9.90 8.18 6.20
CA ASN A 55 -9.21 8.33 4.91
C ASN A 55 -9.12 6.98 4.17
N LEU A 56 -8.72 5.91 4.87
CA LEU A 56 -8.65 4.57 4.30
C LEU A 56 -9.99 4.02 3.78
N ARG A 57 -11.11 4.40 4.41
CA ARG A 57 -12.45 3.89 4.08
C ARG A 57 -13.26 4.82 3.21
N GLU A 58 -12.69 5.96 2.83
CA GLU A 58 -13.35 6.92 1.97
C GLU A 58 -13.58 6.30 0.59
N LYS A 59 -14.76 6.54 0.02
CA LYS A 59 -15.11 6.02 -1.30
C LYS A 59 -14.65 7.04 -2.34
N ASN A 60 -14.15 6.54 -3.47
CA ASN A 60 -14.03 7.38 -4.66
C ASN A 60 -15.44 7.60 -5.21
N ASP A 61 -15.88 8.86 -5.28
CA ASP A 61 -17.00 9.30 -6.11
C ASP A 61 -16.65 9.20 -7.60
#